data_AF-A0A7S3Y5S1-F1
#
_entry.id   AF-A0A7S3Y5S1-F1
#
_cell.length_a   1.000
_cell.length_b   1.000
_cell.length_c   1.000
_cell.angle_alpha   90.00
_cell.angle_beta   90.00
_cell.angle_gamma   90.00
#
_symmetry.space_group_name_H-M   'P 1'
#
loop_
_entity.id
_entity.type
_entity.pdbx_description
1 polymer ?
#
loop_
_entity_poly.entity_id
_entity_poly.type
_entity_poly.pdbx_seq_one_letter_code
_entity_poly.pdbx_strand_id
1 'polypeptide(L)'
;GGGGGGGGGGEGELLPFATTDLAPGCPRPARGDEVEVTVAVDKATGRRRAREVAVVRSARQRREDEEAEELAARGAPKEMGRVRSLRGDFGFLRPLGGAADVFFRLEEVAAAAAPGLALEEGAEVEFYLVRDRHQRGGGGGPGGG
;
A
#
# COMPACT_ATOMS: atom_id res chain seq x y z
N GLY A 1 41.50 -3.74 -2.97
CA GLY A 1 40.83 -3.49 -1.69
C GLY A 1 39.47 -2.87 -1.95
N GLY A 2 38.48 -3.28 -1.15
CA GLY A 2 37.12 -2.70 -1.06
C GLY A 2 36.22 -3.05 -2.25
N GLY A 3 34.98 -3.48 -2.10
CA GLY A 3 34.07 -3.72 -0.97
C GLY A 3 32.77 -4.19 -1.67
N GLY A 4 32.15 -5.29 -1.24
CA GLY A 4 31.24 -5.25 -0.11
C GLY A 4 29.86 -4.75 -0.58
N GLY A 5 29.02 -5.68 -1.02
CA GLY A 5 27.63 -5.42 -1.42
C GLY A 5 26.78 -6.66 -1.20
N GLY A 6 26.88 -7.25 0.01
CA GLY A 6 26.00 -8.31 0.44
C GLY A 6 24.60 -7.76 0.70
N GLY A 7 23.76 -7.76 -0.33
CA GLY A 7 22.32 -7.67 -0.14
C GLY A 7 21.87 -8.95 0.54
N GLY A 8 21.43 -8.85 1.79
CA GLY A 8 20.93 -9.97 2.58
C GLY A 8 19.74 -10.62 1.88
N GLY A 9 20.00 -11.68 1.13
CA GLY A 9 18.97 -12.63 0.72
C GLY A 9 18.56 -13.38 1.97
N GLY A 10 17.32 -13.19 2.43
CA GLY A 10 16.74 -14.11 3.39
C GLY A 10 16.93 -15.53 2.84
N GLU A 11 17.50 -16.43 3.64
CA GLU A 11 17.64 -17.85 3.30
C GLU A 11 16.24 -18.46 3.19
N GLY A 12 15.62 -18.26 2.03
CA GLY A 12 14.37 -18.89 1.64
C GLY A 12 14.67 -20.20 0.93
N GLU A 13 13.94 -21.24 1.30
CA GLU A 13 13.96 -22.50 0.56
C GLU A 13 13.23 -22.33 -0.79
N LEU A 14 13.89 -22.70 -1.89
CA LEU A 14 13.28 -22.71 -3.22
C LEU A 14 12.45 -23.99 -3.41
N LEU A 15 11.14 -23.86 -3.34
CA LEU A 15 10.20 -24.96 -3.59
C LEU A 15 9.61 -24.87 -5.00
N PRO A 16 9.78 -25.90 -5.84
CA PRO A 16 9.13 -25.94 -7.15
C PRO A 16 7.62 -26.13 -6.99
N PHE A 17 6.84 -25.54 -7.91
CA PHE A 17 5.40 -25.75 -8.06
C PHE A 17 4.99 -25.63 -9.54
N ALA A 18 3.90 -26.29 -9.91
CA ALA A 18 3.27 -26.17 -11.22
C ALA A 18 1.98 -25.35 -11.15
N THR A 19 1.41 -24.97 -12.30
CA THR A 19 0.11 -24.27 -12.32
C THR A 19 -1.03 -25.10 -11.74
N THR A 20 -0.90 -26.43 -11.72
CA THR A 20 -1.85 -27.35 -11.08
C THR A 20 -1.70 -27.41 -9.56
N ASP A 21 -0.64 -26.83 -9.01
CA ASP A 21 -0.40 -26.75 -7.57
C ASP A 21 -1.01 -25.47 -6.96
N LEU A 22 -1.64 -24.61 -7.75
CA LEU A 22 -2.34 -23.41 -7.27
C LEU A 22 -3.61 -23.80 -6.50
N ALA A 23 -3.90 -23.07 -5.42
CA ALA A 23 -5.16 -23.20 -4.72
C ALA A 23 -6.34 -22.82 -5.66
N PRO A 24 -7.50 -23.50 -5.56
CA PRO A 24 -8.64 -23.23 -6.43
C PRO A 24 -9.11 -21.78 -6.33
N GLY A 25 -9.29 -21.10 -7.47
CA GLY A 25 -9.75 -19.72 -7.53
C GLY A 25 -8.70 -18.66 -7.17
N CYS A 26 -7.48 -19.06 -6.80
CA CYS A 26 -6.39 -18.12 -6.56
C CYS A 26 -5.77 -17.63 -7.88
N PRO A 27 -5.38 -16.35 -7.95
CA PRO A 27 -4.65 -15.84 -9.11
C PRO A 27 -3.26 -16.47 -9.17
N ARG A 28 -2.62 -16.38 -10.34
CA ARG A 28 -1.24 -16.80 -10.51
C ARG A 28 -0.32 -15.86 -9.70
N PRO A 29 0.53 -16.37 -8.80
CA PRO A 29 1.45 -15.53 -8.05
C PRO A 29 2.41 -14.76 -8.95
N ALA A 30 2.62 -13.49 -8.65
CA ALA A 30 3.60 -12.62 -9.26
C ALA A 30 4.80 -12.39 -8.33
N ARG A 31 5.88 -11.83 -8.89
CA ARG A 31 7.08 -11.51 -8.11
C ARG A 31 6.73 -10.48 -7.02
N GLY A 32 7.08 -10.82 -5.77
CA GLY A 32 6.85 -9.96 -4.60
C GLY A 32 5.55 -10.24 -3.86
N ASP A 33 4.67 -11.09 -4.40
CA ASP A 33 3.49 -11.56 -3.68
C ASP A 33 3.89 -12.41 -2.48
N GLU A 34 3.17 -12.24 -1.37
CA GLU A 34 3.18 -13.19 -0.27
C GLU A 34 2.25 -14.34 -0.61
N VAL A 35 2.77 -15.55 -0.47
CA VAL A 35 2.01 -16.78 -0.74
C VAL A 35 2.00 -17.67 0.49
N GLU A 36 0.88 -18.34 0.70
CA GLU A 36 0.76 -19.48 1.59
C GLU A 36 0.89 -20.76 0.75
N VAL A 37 1.64 -21.73 1.27
CA VAL A 37 1.91 -22.99 0.57
C VAL A 37 1.90 -24.17 1.54
N THR A 38 1.43 -25.31 1.05
CA THR A 38 1.60 -26.61 1.68
C THR A 38 2.84 -27.29 1.11
N VAL A 39 3.82 -27.59 1.95
CA VAL A 39 5.05 -28.30 1.53
C VAL A 39 4.80 -29.80 1.48
N ALA A 40 4.95 -30.40 0.30
CA ALA A 40 4.85 -31.84 0.10
C ALA A 40 6.21 -32.45 -0.27
N VAL A 41 6.45 -33.69 0.17
CA VAL A 41 7.62 -34.50 -0.23
C VAL A 41 7.16 -35.57 -1.22
N ASP A 42 7.77 -35.60 -2.39
CA ASP A 42 7.58 -36.70 -3.34
C ASP A 42 8.26 -37.97 -2.81
N LYS A 43 7.48 -39.01 -2.52
CA LYS A 43 8.01 -40.25 -1.90
C LYS A 43 8.94 -41.05 -2.81
N ALA A 44 8.83 -40.90 -4.13
CA ALA A 44 9.65 -41.66 -5.09
C ALA A 44 11.02 -41.00 -5.31
N THR A 45 11.07 -39.68 -5.31
CA THR A 45 12.27 -38.88 -5.61
C THR A 45 12.87 -38.20 -4.38
N GLY A 46 12.15 -38.15 -3.26
CA GLY A 46 12.53 -37.43 -2.04
C GLY A 46 12.47 -35.91 -2.16
N ARG A 47 12.06 -35.37 -3.32
CA ARG A 47 12.09 -33.93 -3.59
C ARG A 47 10.92 -33.22 -2.93
N ARG A 48 11.18 -32.05 -2.36
CA ARG A 48 10.15 -31.15 -1.82
C ARG A 48 9.54 -30.33 -2.94
N ARG A 49 8.24 -30.06 -2.84
CA ARG A 49 7.46 -29.20 -3.75
C ARG A 49 6.41 -28.43 -2.96
N ALA A 50 6.04 -27.26 -3.44
CA ALA A 50 4.90 -26.51 -2.93
C ALA A 50 3.61 -27.00 -3.59
N ARG A 51 2.53 -27.04 -2.80
CA ARG A 51 1.16 -27.36 -3.21
C ARG A 51 0.20 -26.38 -2.56
N GLU A 52 -1.01 -26.29 -3.11
CA GLU A 52 -2.06 -25.39 -2.64
C GLU A 52 -1.56 -23.94 -2.51
N VAL A 53 -0.80 -23.50 -3.52
CA VAL A 53 -0.18 -22.17 -3.53
C VAL A 53 -1.28 -21.11 -3.66
N ALA A 54 -1.46 -20.30 -2.62
CA ALA A 54 -2.44 -19.24 -2.56
C ALA A 54 -1.74 -17.89 -2.36
N VAL A 55 -2.08 -16.88 -3.18
CA VAL A 55 -1.63 -15.50 -2.93
C VAL A 55 -2.42 -14.94 -1.76
N VAL A 56 -1.74 -14.66 -0.65
CA VAL A 56 -2.36 -14.11 0.58
C VAL A 56 -2.25 -12.60 0.66
N ARG A 57 -1.17 -12.02 0.12
CA ARG A 57 -1.03 -10.58 -0.07
C ARG A 57 -0.30 -10.31 -1.38
N SER A 58 -0.84 -9.41 -2.19
CA SER A 58 -0.13 -8.99 -3.40
C SER A 58 1.07 -8.11 -3.05
N ALA A 59 2.05 -8.06 -3.94
CA ALA A 59 3.21 -7.17 -3.84
C ALA A 59 2.77 -5.71 -3.69
N ARG A 60 1.64 -5.34 -4.29
CA ARG A 60 1.05 -4.01 -4.16
C ARG A 60 0.47 -3.78 -2.77
N GLN A 61 -0.36 -4.70 -2.29
CA GLN A 61 -0.95 -4.60 -0.96
C GLN A 61 0.12 -4.51 0.12
N ARG A 62 1.22 -5.26 -0.01
CA ARG A 62 2.39 -5.13 0.88
C ARG A 62 2.98 -3.73 0.90
N ARG A 63 3.15 -3.10 -0.28
CA ARG A 63 3.69 -1.74 -0.36
C ARG A 63 2.75 -0.73 0.29
N GLU A 64 1.45 -0.88 0.06
CA GLU A 64 0.42 -0.04 0.68
C GLU A 64 0.43 -0.20 2.21
N ASP A 65 0.53 -1.43 2.72
CA ASP A 65 0.66 -1.73 4.15
C ASP A 65 1.93 -1.10 4.76
N GLU A 66 3.07 -1.23 4.08
CA GLU A 66 4.37 -0.69 4.53
C GLU A 66 4.37 0.84 4.56
N GLU A 67 3.81 1.48 3.53
CA GLU A 67 3.64 2.94 3.48
C GLU A 67 2.71 3.44 4.60
N ALA A 68 1.58 2.75 4.82
CA ALA A 68 0.65 3.07 5.89
C ALA A 68 1.31 2.93 7.27
N GLU A 69 2.14 1.90 7.48
CA GLU A 69 2.92 1.71 8.70
C GLU A 69 3.96 2.84 8.89
N GLU A 70 4.66 3.25 7.83
CA GLU A 70 5.61 4.37 7.89
C GLU A 70 4.90 5.68 8.26
N LEU A 71 3.76 5.98 7.63
CA LEU A 71 2.96 7.16 7.93
C LEU A 71 2.47 7.16 9.38
N ALA A 72 1.99 6.01 9.87
CA ALA A 72 1.61 5.85 11.26
C ALA A 72 2.80 6.03 12.22
N ALA A 73 3.97 5.46 11.91
CA ALA A 73 5.19 5.61 12.69
C ALA A 73 5.69 7.07 12.73
N ARG A 74 5.44 7.84 11.67
CA ARG A 74 5.70 9.29 11.59
C ARG A 74 4.66 10.14 12.33
N GLY A 75 3.65 9.51 12.94
CA GLY A 75 2.59 10.17 13.69
C GLY A 75 1.54 10.86 12.81
N ALA A 76 1.42 10.48 11.53
CA ALA A 76 0.32 10.95 10.70
C ALA A 76 -0.99 10.32 11.20
N PRO A 77 -1.97 11.10 11.65
CA PRO A 77 -3.23 10.55 12.10
C PRO A 77 -4.03 10.00 10.93
N LYS A 78 -4.68 8.86 11.14
CA LYS A 78 -5.65 8.28 10.22
C LYS A 78 -7.00 8.95 10.48
N GLU A 79 -7.60 9.54 9.45
CA GLU A 79 -8.85 10.27 9.53
C GLU A 79 -9.82 9.80 8.45
N MET A 80 -11.12 9.97 8.71
CA MET A 80 -12.18 9.82 7.71
C MET A 80 -12.57 11.18 7.16
N GLY A 81 -12.98 11.21 5.89
CA GLY A 81 -13.44 12.42 5.24
C GLY A 81 -14.24 12.14 3.99
N ARG A 82 -14.61 13.20 3.29
CA ARG A 82 -15.32 13.13 2.02
C ARG A 82 -14.57 13.85 0.92
N VAL A 83 -14.60 13.31 -0.28
CA VAL A 83 -14.09 14.00 -1.47
C VAL A 83 -14.93 15.25 -1.72
N ARG A 84 -14.33 16.43 -1.59
CA ARG A 84 -15.01 17.71 -1.80
C ARG A 84 -14.97 18.13 -3.26
N SER A 85 -13.85 17.90 -3.92
CA SER A 85 -13.73 18.18 -5.36
C SER A 85 -12.61 17.37 -6.00
N LEU A 86 -12.79 16.99 -7.25
CA LEU A 86 -11.78 16.36 -8.10
C LEU A 86 -11.46 17.24 -9.30
N ARG A 87 -10.18 17.46 -9.57
CA ARG A 87 -9.71 18.33 -10.67
C ARG A 87 -8.51 17.70 -11.34
N GLY A 88 -8.73 17.08 -12.51
CA GLY A 88 -7.65 16.47 -13.28
C GLY A 88 -6.94 15.39 -12.48
N ASP A 89 -5.71 15.69 -12.06
CA ASP A 89 -4.77 14.82 -11.34
C ASP A 89 -4.71 15.08 -9.83
N PHE A 90 -5.50 16.01 -9.29
CA PHE A 90 -5.57 16.28 -7.86
C PHE A 90 -6.99 16.47 -7.35
N GLY A 91 -7.14 16.54 -6.03
CA GLY A 91 -8.41 16.84 -5.40
C GLY A 91 -8.27 17.43 -4.01
N PHE A 92 -9.44 17.67 -3.42
CA PHE A 92 -9.56 18.12 -2.04
C PHE A 92 -10.50 17.21 -1.26
N LEU A 93 -10.10 16.82 -0.05
CA LEU A 93 -10.87 16.05 0.91
C LEU A 93 -11.28 16.96 2.06
N ARG A 94 -12.46 16.76 2.62
CA ARG A 94 -12.86 17.38 3.88
C ARG A 94 -12.84 16.34 4.99
N PRO A 95 -11.95 16.45 6.00
CA PRO A 95 -11.99 15.58 7.17
C PRO A 95 -13.32 15.75 7.91
N LEU A 96 -13.89 14.68 8.45
CA LEU A 96 -15.16 14.74 9.18
C LEU A 96 -15.08 15.60 10.44
N GLY A 97 -13.91 15.65 11.09
CA GLY A 97 -13.65 16.49 12.28
C GLY A 97 -13.01 17.85 11.99
N GLY A 98 -12.76 18.18 10.72
CA GLY A 98 -11.97 19.34 10.31
C GLY A 98 -12.78 20.38 9.53
N ALA A 99 -12.44 21.65 9.70
CA ALA A 99 -13.04 22.75 8.94
C ALA A 99 -12.31 23.06 7.63
N ALA A 100 -11.06 22.59 7.47
CA ALA A 100 -10.21 22.89 6.32
C ALA A 100 -10.18 21.73 5.33
N ASP A 101 -10.27 22.06 4.04
CA ASP A 101 -10.06 21.11 2.96
C ASP A 101 -8.57 20.74 2.86
N VAL A 102 -8.29 19.45 2.66
CA VAL A 102 -6.95 18.87 2.56
C VAL A 102 -6.69 18.48 1.11
N PHE A 103 -5.54 18.89 0.58
CA PHE A 103 -5.11 18.55 -0.77
C PHE A 103 -4.59 17.11 -0.85
N PHE A 104 -4.85 16.43 -1.97
CA PHE A 104 -4.23 15.15 -2.32
C PHE A 104 -4.02 15.08 -3.84
N ARG A 105 -3.05 14.27 -4.28
CA ARG A 105 -2.88 13.91 -5.70
C ARG A 105 -3.53 12.56 -5.98
N LEU A 106 -4.09 12.38 -7.17
CA LEU A 106 -4.69 11.10 -7.57
C LEU A 106 -3.68 9.96 -7.57
N GLU A 107 -2.39 10.25 -7.80
CA GLU A 107 -1.30 9.26 -7.72
C GLU A 107 -1.06 8.71 -6.31
N GLU A 108 -1.47 9.45 -5.27
CA GLU A 108 -1.36 9.06 -3.85
C GLU A 108 -2.57 8.23 -3.39
N VAL A 109 -3.58 8.08 -4.24
CA VAL A 109 -4.80 7.35 -3.91
C VAL A 109 -4.59 5.87 -4.21
N ALA A 110 -4.55 5.03 -3.18
CA ALA A 110 -4.51 3.57 -3.33
C ALA A 110 -5.62 3.05 -4.26
N ALA A 111 -6.81 3.66 -4.24
CA ALA A 111 -7.92 3.35 -5.14
C ALA A 111 -7.63 3.64 -6.63
N ALA A 112 -6.78 4.61 -6.97
CA ALA A 112 -6.47 4.93 -8.37
C ALA A 112 -5.79 3.77 -9.11
N ALA A 113 -5.19 2.84 -8.37
CA ALA A 113 -4.63 1.62 -8.93
C ALA A 113 -5.60 0.43 -8.85
N ALA A 114 -6.72 0.50 -8.10
CA ALA A 114 -7.68 -0.60 -7.95
C ALA A 114 -8.70 -0.60 -9.10
N PRO A 115 -8.75 -1.66 -9.95
CA PRO A 115 -9.71 -1.71 -11.05
C PRO A 115 -11.15 -1.72 -10.51
N GLY A 116 -11.94 -0.72 -10.90
CA GLY A 116 -13.37 -0.63 -10.56
C GLY A 116 -13.72 0.27 -9.36
N LEU A 117 -12.73 0.87 -8.68
CA LEU A 117 -12.99 1.87 -7.64
C LEU A 117 -12.79 3.27 -8.22
N ALA A 118 -13.88 3.91 -8.65
CA ALA A 118 -13.85 5.31 -9.08
C ALA A 118 -13.93 6.22 -7.86
N LEU A 119 -12.95 7.12 -7.72
CA LEU A 119 -13.04 8.19 -6.75
C LEU A 119 -14.04 9.23 -7.28
N GLU A 120 -15.11 9.48 -6.53
CA GLU A 120 -16.16 10.42 -6.92
C GLU A 120 -16.33 11.52 -5.87
N GLU A 121 -16.81 12.70 -6.30
CA GLU A 121 -17.15 13.77 -5.38
C GLU A 121 -18.28 13.32 -4.43
N GLY A 122 -18.12 13.59 -3.15
CA GLY A 122 -19.01 13.12 -2.09
C GLY A 122 -18.66 11.75 -1.52
N ALA A 123 -17.76 10.98 -2.15
CA ALA A 123 -17.34 9.67 -1.64
C ALA A 123 -16.67 9.80 -0.27
N GLU A 124 -17.04 8.91 0.65
CA GLU A 124 -16.40 8.77 1.96
C GLU A 124 -15.12 7.96 1.81
N VAL A 125 -14.02 8.50 2.34
CA VAL A 125 -12.69 7.91 2.25
C VAL A 125 -11.98 7.96 3.59
N GLU A 126 -11.03 7.06 3.76
CA GLU A 126 -10.09 7.04 4.86
C GLU A 126 -8.70 7.42 4.33
N PHE A 127 -7.98 8.26 5.06
CA PHE A 127 -6.68 8.78 4.64
C PHE A 127 -5.77 9.07 5.83
N TYR A 128 -4.47 9.16 5.57
CA TYR A 128 -3.48 9.61 6.55
C TYR A 128 -3.16 11.08 6.31
N LEU A 129 -3.31 11.92 7.33
CA LEU A 129 -3.05 13.36 7.22
C LEU A 129 -1.58 13.68 7.44
N VAL A 130 -0.84 13.88 6.36
CA VAL A 130 0.57 14.30 6.42
C VAL A 130 0.66 15.82 6.59
N ARG A 131 1.00 16.29 7.80
CA ARG A 131 1.26 17.71 8.05
C ARG A 131 2.68 18.06 7.62
N ASP A 132 2.83 18.69 6.46
CA ASP A 132 4.11 19.28 6.10
C ASP A 132 4.44 20.43 7.07
N ARG A 133 5.64 20.38 7.68
CA ARG A 133 6.09 21.41 8.63
C ARG A 133 6.44 22.75 7.95
N HIS A 134 6.27 22.88 6.64
CA HIS A 134 6.44 24.14 5.91
C HIS A 134 5.23 25.09 5.93
N GLN A 135 4.25 24.91 6.81
CA GLN A 135 3.38 26.03 7.21
C GLN A 135 3.96 26.83 8.39
N ARG A 136 5.24 27.20 8.30
CA ARG A 136 5.77 28.32 9.10
C ARG A 136 5.58 29.61 8.33
N GLY A 137 4.58 30.39 8.76
CA GLY A 137 4.58 31.84 8.62
C GLY A 137 3.87 32.37 7.38
N GLY A 138 2.57 32.62 7.48
CA GLY A 138 1.85 33.43 6.52
C GLY A 138 0.68 34.15 7.17
N GLY A 139 0.85 35.44 7.47
CA GLY A 139 -0.28 36.38 7.52
C GLY A 139 -0.83 36.79 8.89
N GLY A 140 0.02 37.27 9.79
CA GLY A 140 -0.41 38.15 10.89
C GLY A 140 0.09 39.57 10.64
N GLY A 141 -0.56 40.32 9.74
CA GLY A 141 -0.24 41.72 9.54
C GLY A 141 -0.63 42.53 10.78
N PRO A 142 0.19 43.50 11.25
CA PRO A 142 -0.28 44.46 12.23
C PRO A 142 -1.25 45.42 11.53
N GLY A 143 -2.55 45.18 11.73
CA GLY A 143 -3.60 46.17 11.54
C GLY A 143 -3.42 47.28 12.59
N GLY A 144 -3.46 48.52 12.12
CA GLY A 144 -3.02 49.69 12.85
C GLY A 144 -3.96 50.20 13.96
N GLY A 145 -3.48 51.27 14.59
CA GLY A 145 -4.10 52.05 15.65
C GLY A 145 -3.04 52.85 16.38
#